data_AF-A0A672P760-F1
#
_entry.id   AF-A0A672P760-F1
#
_cell.length_a   1.000
_cell.length_b   1.000
_cell.length_c   1.000
_cell.angle_alpha   90.00
_cell.angle_beta   90.00
_cell.angle_gamma   90.00
#
_symmetry.space_group_name_H-M   'P 1'
#
loop_
_entity.id
_entity.type
_entity.pdbx_description
1 polymer ?
#
loop_
_entity_poly.entity_id
_entity_poly.type
_entity_poly.pdbx_seq_one_letter_code
_entity_poly.pdbx_strand_id
1 'polypeptide(L)'
;MYSGRLSLVGDLLQGLFKEAYSLHKGLMELLVKINLEDTASEVSDIVRVIHSLQGVKYQSLVEDRLRHTDIAFSLCEDLYTSVQNCLELAQQIQQAGLQEVVHCPEYKLFQKSTKMCRFFANTLVHYTKEFKTCLAKSCCRFLRLYLQIHCKFPPSVCAPSVPSALSEELRVAVLVPMDAMLTQLLSFRPFAESVLDPNHQCSTELRLLLVNVLGKLSSQPEEVLWLWSDGSQFSEETPRWSVFEAVYRCTCMLERAVLVWLPGVMLRGQAQGRVSLHQHHFASLKRSLLATVLQAETQTAVLATDVWCFLAQYDTAELSFHHVLLLAHLIRSCPGEGYQLFHLALLLRRVLFLMTPKQQVAFVEHFPPAQEENLCVLRHTLLRGLCAEARMQVEKEVLSMASVVLQEWQNNSYKMEEIPRLNRILGCVLMLMGGSNLQAECVISSVKIISQLWSCMSSNQVIRFHIHIMDPLYIKWP
;
A
#
# COMPACT_ATOMS: atom_id res chain seq x y z
N MET A 1 51.65 31.09 46.27
CA MET A 1 51.14 30.51 45.01
C MET A 1 49.68 30.04 45.05
N TYR A 2 49.00 29.92 46.20
CA TYR A 2 47.60 29.47 46.27
C TYR A 2 46.54 30.60 46.32
N SER A 3 46.90 31.86 46.60
CA SER A 3 45.92 32.95 46.72
C SER A 3 45.29 33.37 45.38
N GLY A 4 46.06 33.40 44.29
CA GLY A 4 45.55 33.80 42.97
C GLY A 4 44.65 32.77 42.28
N ARG A 5 44.71 31.48 42.68
CA ARG A 5 43.80 30.44 42.16
C ARG A 5 42.49 30.39 42.95
N LEU A 6 42.52 30.72 44.24
CA LEU A 6 41.32 30.83 45.08
C LEU A 6 40.48 32.07 44.73
N SER A 7 41.12 33.19 44.37
CA SER A 7 40.38 34.36 43.88
C SER A 7 39.66 34.07 42.56
N LEU A 8 40.32 33.39 41.61
CA LEU A 8 39.71 33.01 40.33
C LEU A 8 38.50 32.07 40.52
N VAL A 9 38.61 31.10 41.44
CA VAL A 9 37.50 30.19 41.78
C VAL A 9 36.36 30.94 42.49
N GLY A 10 36.71 31.89 43.37
CA GLY A 10 35.74 32.78 44.02
C GLY A 10 34.97 33.64 43.01
N ASP A 11 35.66 34.25 42.05
CA ASP A 11 35.07 35.07 41.00
C ASP A 11 34.17 34.24 40.07
N LEU A 12 34.59 33.02 39.71
CA LEU A 12 33.80 32.08 38.91
C LEU A 12 32.55 31.60 39.63
N LEU A 13 32.67 31.24 40.92
CA LEU A 13 31.52 30.84 41.74
C LEU A 13 30.55 32.01 41.94
N GLN A 14 31.08 33.22 42.18
CA GLN A 14 30.25 34.40 42.34
C GLN A 14 29.53 34.78 41.02
N GLY A 15 30.19 34.58 39.88
CA GLY A 15 29.56 34.68 38.55
C GLY A 15 28.43 33.67 38.38
N LEU A 16 28.70 32.39 38.68
CA LEU A 16 27.70 31.32 38.62
C LEU A 16 26.50 31.56 39.54
N PHE A 17 26.73 32.03 40.77
CA PHE A 17 25.65 32.33 41.71
C PHE A 17 24.83 33.54 41.27
N LYS A 18 25.45 34.58 40.71
CA LYS A 18 24.72 35.71 40.13
C LYS A 18 23.86 35.30 38.94
N GLU A 19 24.40 34.46 38.06
CA GLU A 19 23.66 33.95 36.90
C GLU A 19 22.51 33.02 37.32
N ALA A 20 22.74 32.09 38.25
CA ALA A 20 21.70 31.21 38.78
C ALA A 20 20.60 32.00 39.52
N TYR A 21 20.96 33.03 40.27
CA TYR A 21 20.00 33.91 40.94
C TYR A 21 19.20 34.76 39.96
N SER A 22 19.83 35.28 38.89
CA SER A 22 19.14 36.00 37.81
C SER A 22 18.16 35.09 37.07
N LEU A 23 18.54 33.83 36.83
CA LEU A 23 17.69 32.83 36.21
C LEU A 23 16.48 32.50 37.10
N HIS A 24 16.72 32.25 38.39
CA HIS A 24 15.66 31.98 39.36
C HIS A 24 14.68 33.15 39.48
N LYS A 25 15.19 34.39 39.52
CA LYS A 25 14.38 35.60 39.55
C LYS A 25 13.53 35.75 38.28
N GLY A 26 14.12 35.54 37.10
CA GLY A 26 13.37 35.57 35.84
C GLY A 26 12.28 34.50 35.75
N LEU A 27 12.55 33.31 36.28
CA LEU A 27 11.60 32.19 36.32
C LEU A 27 10.43 32.47 37.29
N MET A 28 10.70 33.10 38.43
CA MET A 28 9.67 33.54 39.39
C MET A 28 8.82 34.70 38.85
N GLU A 29 9.41 35.68 38.18
CA GLU A 29 8.66 36.79 37.54
C GLU A 29 7.78 36.32 36.39
N LEU A 30 8.16 35.24 35.70
CA LEU A 30 7.36 34.60 34.64
C LEU A 30 6.27 33.70 35.20
N LEU A 31 6.53 32.92 36.27
CA LEU A 31 5.50 32.15 36.98
C LEU A 31 4.37 33.04 37.53
N VAL A 32 4.70 34.27 37.97
CA VAL A 32 3.71 35.27 38.41
C VAL A 32 2.88 35.83 37.24
N LYS A 33 3.40 35.81 36.00
CA LYS A 33 2.68 36.27 34.79
C LYS A 33 1.79 35.19 34.16
N ILE A 34 2.03 33.91 34.44
CA ILE A 34 1.18 32.78 34.01
C ILE A 34 -0.01 32.68 34.99
N ASN A 35 -0.86 33.71 35.01
CA ASN A 35 -2.15 33.63 35.70
C ASN A 35 -3.16 32.90 34.80
N LEU A 36 -3.78 31.86 35.35
CA LEU A 36 -4.47 30.74 34.68
C LEU A 36 -5.77 31.11 33.95
N GLU A 37 -5.73 31.86 32.84
CA GLU A 37 -6.96 32.23 32.12
C GLU A 37 -6.96 32.05 30.59
N ASP A 38 -5.84 31.79 29.87
CA ASP A 38 -5.91 31.72 28.40
C ASP A 38 -4.92 30.75 27.70
N THR A 39 -5.38 29.51 27.52
CA THR A 39 -4.65 28.33 26.98
C THR A 39 -3.99 28.46 25.60
N ALA A 40 -4.27 29.50 24.81
CA ALA A 40 -3.70 29.67 23.48
C ALA A 40 -2.42 30.53 23.46
N SER A 41 -2.31 31.54 24.33
CA SER A 41 -1.07 32.33 24.53
C SER A 41 0.01 31.53 25.23
N GLU A 42 -0.42 30.59 26.08
CA GLU A 42 0.41 29.82 26.99
C GLU A 42 1.35 28.81 26.28
N VAL A 43 1.00 28.32 25.08
CA VAL A 43 1.85 27.38 24.30
C VAL A 43 3.08 28.08 23.74
N SER A 44 2.89 29.28 23.19
CA SER A 44 4.00 30.13 22.76
C SER A 44 4.88 30.48 23.94
N ASP A 45 4.29 30.81 25.10
CA ASP A 45 5.04 31.21 26.27
C ASP A 45 5.79 30.05 26.94
N ILE A 46 5.27 28.83 27.01
CA ILE A 46 6.00 27.66 27.53
C ILE A 46 7.14 27.25 26.59
N VAL A 47 6.89 27.21 25.28
CA VAL A 47 7.95 26.92 24.29
C VAL A 47 8.99 28.05 24.26
N ARG A 48 8.57 29.31 24.45
CA ARG A 48 9.46 30.48 24.58
C ARG A 48 10.18 30.52 25.93
N VAL A 49 9.63 29.91 27.00
CA VAL A 49 10.32 29.67 28.27
C VAL A 49 11.40 28.61 28.08
N ILE A 50 11.11 27.52 27.39
CA ILE A 50 12.13 26.52 27.01
C ILE A 50 13.19 27.18 26.12
N HIS A 51 12.79 28.01 25.15
CA HIS A 51 13.69 28.72 24.25
C HIS A 51 14.48 29.87 24.90
N SER A 52 13.95 30.51 25.95
CA SER A 52 14.69 31.53 26.71
C SER A 52 15.62 30.88 27.76
N LEU A 53 15.33 29.67 28.21
CA LEU A 53 16.27 28.79 28.91
C LEU A 53 17.35 28.22 27.95
N GLN A 54 17.02 28.05 26.65
CA GLN A 54 17.94 27.75 25.54
C GLN A 54 18.76 28.99 25.13
N GLY A 55 19.52 29.57 26.05
CA GLY A 55 20.73 30.26 25.60
C GLY A 55 21.58 29.27 24.79
N VAL A 56 22.09 29.69 23.63
CA VAL A 56 22.86 28.89 22.64
C VAL A 56 23.97 28.01 23.24
N LYS A 57 24.38 28.32 24.48
CA LYS A 57 25.43 27.64 25.24
C LYS A 57 25.02 26.30 25.88
N TYR A 58 23.74 26.03 26.11
CA TYR A 58 23.27 24.83 26.82
C TYR A 58 22.26 23.97 26.04
N GLN A 59 21.92 24.35 24.80
CA GLN A 59 20.92 23.66 23.99
C GLN A 59 21.22 22.17 23.79
N SER A 60 22.44 21.83 23.34
CA SER A 60 22.86 20.43 23.18
C SER A 60 22.89 19.65 24.50
N LEU A 61 23.29 20.32 25.60
CA LEU A 61 23.38 19.69 26.92
C LEU A 61 22.00 19.41 27.53
N VAL A 62 21.00 20.24 27.24
CA VAL A 62 19.62 20.05 27.69
C VAL A 62 18.91 19.01 26.82
N GLU A 63 19.10 19.05 25.49
CA GLU A 63 18.63 18.01 24.56
C GLU A 63 19.13 16.61 24.97
N ASP A 64 20.41 16.47 25.33
CA ASP A 64 20.97 15.18 25.80
C ASP A 64 20.47 14.73 27.18
N ARG A 65 19.95 15.65 28.00
CA ARG A 65 19.51 15.37 29.39
C ARG A 65 18.00 15.22 29.53
N LEU A 66 17.22 15.69 28.57
CA LEU A 66 15.78 15.51 28.56
C LEU A 66 15.45 14.05 28.25
N ARG A 67 14.57 13.46 29.06
CA ARG A 67 14.05 12.11 28.81
C ARG A 67 12.99 12.17 27.72
N HIS A 68 13.41 12.45 26.49
CA HIS A 68 12.53 12.65 25.33
C HIS A 68 11.52 11.51 25.13
N THR A 69 11.96 10.27 25.36
CA THR A 69 11.12 9.08 25.27
C THR A 69 10.03 9.03 26.34
N ASP A 70 10.31 9.52 27.56
CA ASP A 70 9.34 9.56 28.66
C ASP A 70 8.32 10.69 28.45
N ILE A 71 8.80 11.86 28.02
CA ILE A 71 7.94 13.03 27.73
C ILE A 71 6.99 12.71 26.58
N ALA A 72 7.52 12.20 25.46
CA ALA A 72 6.70 11.79 24.32
C ALA A 72 5.67 10.73 24.70
N PHE A 73 6.03 9.81 25.60
CA PHE A 73 5.11 8.79 26.10
C PHE A 73 3.99 9.38 26.95
N SER A 74 4.31 10.23 27.92
CA SER A 74 3.29 10.92 28.73
C SER A 74 2.31 11.65 27.83
N LEU A 75 2.81 12.45 26.88
CA LEU A 75 1.96 13.21 25.96
C LEU A 75 1.05 12.31 25.11
N CYS A 76 1.53 11.14 24.68
CA CYS A 76 0.69 10.17 23.96
C CYS A 76 -0.40 9.57 24.86
N GLU A 77 -0.06 9.14 26.08
CA GLU A 77 -1.01 8.57 27.03
C GLU A 77 -2.04 9.61 27.49
N ASP A 78 -1.61 10.84 27.75
CA ASP A 78 -2.45 11.96 28.16
C ASP A 78 -3.44 12.32 27.06
N LEU A 79 -2.98 12.38 25.79
CA LEU A 79 -3.87 12.59 24.64
C LEU A 79 -4.88 11.45 24.51
N TYR A 80 -4.42 10.19 24.53
CA TYR A 80 -5.29 9.03 24.37
C TYR A 80 -6.35 8.97 25.47
N THR A 81 -5.95 9.16 26.72
CA THR A 81 -6.86 9.18 27.88
C THR A 81 -7.86 10.33 27.77
N SER A 82 -7.42 11.52 27.36
CA SER A 82 -8.30 12.68 27.16
C SER A 82 -9.35 12.41 26.07
N VAL A 83 -8.97 11.76 24.97
CA VAL A 83 -9.90 11.36 23.89
C VAL A 83 -10.92 10.35 24.41
N GLN A 84 -10.48 9.34 25.17
CA GLN A 84 -11.36 8.33 25.75
C GLN A 84 -12.38 8.97 26.71
N ASN A 85 -11.94 9.90 27.57
CA ASN A 85 -12.81 10.66 28.47
C ASN A 85 -13.84 11.50 27.69
N CYS A 86 -13.44 12.16 26.59
CA CYS A 86 -14.38 12.89 25.73
C CYS A 86 -15.46 11.98 25.14
N LEU A 87 -15.09 10.78 24.71
CA LEU A 87 -16.04 9.81 24.13
C LEU A 87 -17.02 9.29 25.19
N GLU A 88 -16.54 9.02 26.40
CA GLU A 88 -17.40 8.62 27.53
C GLU A 88 -18.39 9.73 27.92
N LEU A 89 -17.93 10.98 28.01
CA LEU A 89 -18.80 12.14 28.25
C LEU A 89 -19.83 12.30 27.12
N ALA A 90 -19.42 12.11 25.87
CA ALA A 90 -20.33 12.24 24.73
C ALA A 90 -21.39 11.13 24.71
N GLN A 91 -21.05 9.91 25.13
CA GLN A 91 -22.01 8.82 25.34
C GLN A 91 -22.99 9.13 26.48
N GLN A 92 -22.52 9.72 27.58
CA GLN A 92 -23.38 10.14 28.69
C GLN A 92 -24.38 11.22 28.24
N ILE A 93 -23.92 12.23 27.49
CA ILE A 93 -24.79 13.27 26.90
C ILE A 93 -25.84 12.63 25.97
N GLN A 94 -25.44 11.63 25.18
CA GLN A 94 -26.35 10.91 24.30
C GLN A 94 -27.43 10.15 25.09
N GLN A 95 -27.03 9.39 26.11
CA GLN A 95 -27.91 8.58 26.96
C GLN A 95 -28.89 9.44 27.77
N ALA A 96 -28.44 10.61 28.23
CA ALA A 96 -29.27 11.57 28.95
C ALA A 96 -30.24 12.37 28.05
N GLY A 97 -30.15 12.21 26.71
CA GLY A 97 -30.98 12.96 25.77
C GLY A 97 -30.66 14.46 25.70
N LEU A 98 -29.47 14.88 26.15
CA LEU A 98 -29.06 16.29 26.28
C LEU A 98 -28.42 16.86 25.00
N GLN A 99 -28.62 16.21 23.86
CA GLN A 99 -27.89 16.45 22.62
C GLN A 99 -28.12 17.87 22.06
N GLU A 100 -29.26 18.48 22.35
CA GLU A 100 -29.65 19.82 21.89
C GLU A 100 -29.39 20.91 22.95
N VAL A 101 -28.95 20.54 24.16
CA VAL A 101 -28.79 21.46 25.30
C VAL A 101 -27.31 21.88 25.43
N VAL A 102 -26.90 22.84 24.60
CA VAL A 102 -25.51 23.37 24.50
C VAL A 102 -24.98 23.99 25.82
N HIS A 103 -25.81 24.14 26.84
CA HIS A 103 -25.45 24.80 28.10
C HIS A 103 -25.50 23.90 29.34
N CYS A 104 -25.75 22.59 29.20
CA CYS A 104 -25.69 21.66 30.33
C CYS A 104 -24.24 21.50 30.87
N PRO A 105 -24.08 21.19 32.16
CA PRO A 105 -22.75 21.03 32.75
C PRO A 105 -21.92 19.92 32.08
N GLU A 106 -22.56 18.85 31.60
CA GLU A 106 -21.93 17.75 30.88
C GLU A 106 -21.32 18.22 29.56
N TYR A 107 -22.05 19.04 28.80
CA TYR A 107 -21.55 19.62 27.56
C TYR A 107 -20.38 20.60 27.81
N LYS A 108 -20.44 21.42 28.86
CA LYS A 108 -19.31 22.28 29.25
C LYS A 108 -18.07 21.48 29.66
N LEU A 109 -18.25 20.37 30.38
CA LEU A 109 -17.17 19.46 30.74
C LEU A 109 -16.57 18.80 29.49
N PHE A 110 -17.41 18.35 28.56
CA PHE A 110 -16.97 17.83 27.27
C PHE A 110 -16.12 18.87 26.51
N GLN A 111 -16.58 20.11 26.38
CA GLN A 111 -15.83 21.18 25.72
C GLN A 111 -14.47 21.45 26.37
N LYS A 112 -14.39 21.45 27.71
CA LYS A 112 -13.12 21.58 28.44
C LYS A 112 -12.19 20.40 28.14
N SER A 113 -12.71 19.17 28.15
CA SER A 113 -11.94 17.96 27.81
C SER A 113 -11.46 17.99 26.35
N THR A 114 -12.28 18.47 25.42
CA THR A 114 -11.92 18.63 24.00
C THR A 114 -10.82 19.67 23.81
N LYS A 115 -10.79 20.74 24.62
CA LYS A 115 -9.68 21.70 24.65
C LYS A 115 -8.38 21.05 25.15
N MET A 116 -8.45 20.16 26.15
CA MET A 116 -7.29 19.38 26.60
C MET A 116 -6.77 18.44 25.51
N CYS A 117 -7.66 17.74 24.79
CA CYS A 117 -7.27 16.94 23.62
C CYS A 117 -6.49 17.77 22.60
N ARG A 118 -7.00 18.95 22.26
CA ARG A 118 -6.32 19.88 21.33
C ARG A 118 -4.96 20.33 21.85
N PHE A 119 -4.88 20.64 23.14
CA PHE A 119 -3.62 21.04 23.79
C PHE A 119 -2.55 19.94 23.67
N PHE A 120 -2.87 18.70 24.06
CA PHE A 120 -1.92 17.59 23.97
C PHE A 120 -1.53 17.26 22.53
N ALA A 121 -2.50 17.26 21.60
CA ALA A 121 -2.23 16.99 20.19
C ALA A 121 -1.32 18.06 19.56
N ASN A 122 -1.57 19.35 19.81
CA ASN A 122 -0.70 20.43 19.35
C ASN A 122 0.68 20.39 20.02
N THR A 123 0.74 20.06 21.31
CA THR A 123 2.01 19.90 22.02
C THR A 123 2.85 18.79 21.39
N LEU A 124 2.24 17.65 21.03
CA LEU A 124 2.91 16.58 20.29
C LEU A 124 3.42 17.04 18.92
N VAL A 125 2.64 17.84 18.18
CA VAL A 125 3.08 18.42 16.89
C VAL A 125 4.33 19.28 17.09
N HIS A 126 4.30 20.22 18.04
CA HIS A 126 5.43 21.10 18.32
C HIS A 126 6.65 20.32 18.81
N TYR A 127 6.44 19.36 19.72
CA TYR A 127 7.50 18.55 20.29
C TYR A 127 8.17 17.67 19.22
N THR A 128 7.38 17.09 18.33
CA THR A 128 7.88 16.27 17.21
C THR A 128 8.67 17.10 16.22
N LYS A 129 8.22 18.34 15.95
CA LYS A 129 8.94 19.28 15.08
C LYS A 129 10.31 19.64 15.66
N GLU A 130 10.36 19.99 16.94
CA GLU A 130 11.56 20.53 17.59
C GLU A 130 12.59 19.43 17.90
N PHE A 131 12.15 18.29 18.41
CA PHE A 131 13.04 17.23 18.92
C PHE A 131 13.09 15.98 18.04
N LYS A 132 12.73 16.11 16.76
CA LYS A 132 12.57 15.00 15.81
C LYS A 132 13.68 13.95 15.87
N THR A 133 14.94 14.37 15.89
CA THR A 133 16.13 13.50 15.91
C THR A 133 16.24 12.64 17.17
N CYS A 134 15.72 13.12 18.29
CA CYS A 134 15.74 12.42 19.58
C CYS A 134 14.58 11.43 19.75
N LEU A 135 13.64 11.40 18.80
CA LEU A 135 12.37 10.67 18.90
C LEU A 135 12.34 9.33 18.17
N ALA A 136 13.47 8.85 17.64
CA ALA A 136 13.53 7.59 16.89
C ALA A 136 12.94 6.40 17.69
N LYS A 137 13.23 6.31 18.99
CA LYS A 137 12.70 5.26 19.89
C LYS A 137 11.22 5.43 20.23
N SER A 138 10.63 6.58 19.95
CA SER A 138 9.22 6.89 20.23
C SER A 138 8.30 6.60 19.02
N CYS A 139 8.85 6.31 17.83
CA CYS A 139 8.07 6.11 16.61
C CYS A 139 7.01 5.01 16.70
N CYS A 140 7.34 3.85 17.30
CA CYS A 140 6.35 2.79 17.51
C CYS A 140 5.19 3.23 18.42
N ARG A 141 5.45 4.15 19.36
CA ARG A 141 4.43 4.73 20.24
C ARG A 141 3.57 5.74 19.49
N PHE A 142 4.17 6.57 18.64
CA PHE A 142 3.41 7.46 17.75
C PHE A 142 2.50 6.66 16.82
N LEU A 143 3.02 5.60 16.20
CA LEU A 143 2.20 4.68 15.40
C LEU A 143 1.04 4.11 16.22
N ARG A 144 1.31 3.56 17.40
CA ARG A 144 0.27 3.02 18.28
C ARG A 144 -0.80 4.08 18.61
N LEU A 145 -0.39 5.30 18.94
CA LEU A 145 -1.29 6.42 19.18
C LEU A 145 -2.17 6.72 17.96
N TYR A 146 -1.60 6.77 16.74
CA TYR A 146 -2.38 6.92 15.50
C TYR A 146 -3.42 5.81 15.38
N LEU A 147 -3.03 4.55 15.53
CA LEU A 147 -3.97 3.43 15.39
C LEU A 147 -5.09 3.50 16.45
N GLN A 148 -4.72 3.75 17.71
CA GLN A 148 -5.66 3.82 18.83
C GLN A 148 -6.63 5.00 18.73
N ILE A 149 -6.20 6.15 18.19
CA ILE A 149 -7.07 7.30 18.01
C ILE A 149 -7.94 7.12 16.75
N HIS A 150 -7.36 6.73 15.61
CA HIS A 150 -8.12 6.56 14.37
C HIS A 150 -9.20 5.48 14.49
N CYS A 151 -9.03 4.45 15.33
CA CYS A 151 -10.08 3.45 15.58
C CYS A 151 -11.32 4.03 16.27
N LYS A 152 -11.23 5.23 16.86
CA LYS A 152 -12.33 5.90 17.58
C LYS A 152 -13.14 6.86 16.71
N PHE A 153 -12.75 7.06 15.45
CA PHE A 153 -13.44 7.96 14.52
C PHE A 153 -13.84 7.24 13.23
N PRO A 154 -14.94 7.66 12.59
CA PRO A 154 -15.26 7.21 11.23
C PRO A 154 -14.09 7.49 10.26
N PRO A 155 -13.82 6.60 9.28
CA PRO A 155 -14.63 5.47 8.83
C PRO A 155 -14.40 4.15 9.60
N SER A 156 -13.65 4.13 10.71
CA SER A 156 -13.43 2.87 11.44
C SER A 156 -14.75 2.27 11.93
N VAL A 157 -14.93 0.97 11.70
CA VAL A 157 -16.08 0.18 12.17
C VAL A 157 -16.09 0.06 13.70
N CYS A 158 -14.92 0.23 14.35
CA CYS A 158 -14.78 0.20 15.80
C CYS A 158 -15.13 1.55 16.46
N ALA A 159 -15.48 2.59 15.69
CA ALA A 159 -15.81 3.89 16.24
C ALA A 159 -17.12 3.83 17.05
N PRO A 160 -17.15 4.40 18.27
CA PRO A 160 -18.36 4.42 19.07
C PRO A 160 -19.44 5.28 18.41
N SER A 161 -20.70 4.85 18.55
CA SER A 161 -21.86 5.67 18.19
C SER A 161 -21.95 6.85 19.15
N VAL A 162 -21.74 8.07 18.65
CA VAL A 162 -21.77 9.34 19.39
C VAL A 162 -22.50 10.38 18.53
N PRO A 163 -23.20 11.39 19.12
CA PRO A 163 -23.84 12.46 18.36
C PRO A 163 -22.86 13.14 17.39
N SER A 164 -23.30 13.38 16.15
CA SER A 164 -22.44 13.85 15.06
C SER A 164 -21.75 15.18 15.36
N ALA A 165 -22.43 16.11 16.03
CA ALA A 165 -21.86 17.40 16.41
C ALA A 165 -20.68 17.27 17.39
N LEU A 166 -20.83 16.42 18.43
CA LEU A 166 -19.78 16.17 19.42
C LEU A 166 -18.61 15.39 18.81
N SER A 167 -18.93 14.39 17.97
CA SER A 167 -17.94 13.61 17.24
C SER A 167 -17.10 14.51 16.34
N GLU A 168 -17.72 15.42 15.59
CA GLU A 168 -17.02 16.35 14.70
C GLU A 168 -16.16 17.36 15.47
N GLU A 169 -16.66 17.92 16.58
CA GLU A 169 -15.90 18.84 17.43
C GLU A 169 -14.61 18.19 17.95
N LEU A 170 -14.72 16.95 18.45
CA LEU A 170 -13.57 16.18 18.92
C LEU A 170 -12.65 15.76 17.78
N ARG A 171 -13.22 15.35 16.64
CA ARG A 171 -12.47 14.96 15.43
C ARG A 171 -11.58 16.09 14.95
N VAL A 172 -12.11 17.31 14.86
CA VAL A 172 -11.34 18.51 14.48
C VAL A 172 -10.27 18.82 15.52
N ALA A 173 -10.58 18.71 16.81
CA ALA A 173 -9.62 18.98 17.87
C ALA A 173 -8.41 18.04 17.88
N VAL A 174 -8.58 16.79 17.43
CA VAL A 174 -7.57 15.72 17.54
C VAL A 174 -6.95 15.38 16.19
N LEU A 175 -7.77 15.03 15.19
CA LEU A 175 -7.27 14.50 13.93
C LEU A 175 -6.57 15.57 13.09
N VAL A 176 -6.95 16.85 13.18
CA VAL A 176 -6.28 17.92 12.42
C VAL A 176 -4.83 18.11 12.89
N PRO A 177 -4.53 18.29 14.19
CA PRO A 177 -3.15 18.31 14.66
C PRO A 177 -2.39 17.01 14.40
N MET A 178 -3.03 15.85 14.59
CA MET A 178 -2.38 14.56 14.30
C MET A 178 -2.03 14.40 12.83
N ASP A 179 -2.86 14.88 11.91
CA ASP A 179 -2.57 14.88 10.48
C ASP A 179 -1.36 15.77 10.14
N ALA A 180 -1.22 16.91 10.82
CA ALA A 180 -0.04 17.77 10.71
C ALA A 180 1.22 17.09 11.27
N MET A 181 1.12 16.40 12.41
CA MET A 181 2.22 15.59 12.97
C MET A 181 2.62 14.47 12.00
N LEU A 182 1.65 13.84 11.31
CA LEU A 182 1.93 12.75 10.37
C LEU A 182 2.75 13.29 9.21
N THR A 183 2.35 14.43 8.64
CA THR A 183 3.10 15.11 7.57
C THR A 183 4.54 15.42 7.99
N GLN A 184 4.79 15.84 9.23
CA GLN A 184 6.15 16.09 9.73
C GLN A 184 6.98 14.79 9.88
N LEU A 185 6.32 13.68 10.20
CA LEU A 185 6.93 12.37 10.37
C LEU A 185 7.19 11.64 9.05
N LEU A 186 6.59 12.05 7.93
CA LEU A 186 6.80 11.39 6.63
C LEU A 186 8.29 11.36 6.22
N SER A 187 9.03 12.44 6.46
CA SER A 187 10.47 12.50 6.18
C SER A 187 11.33 11.84 7.27
N PHE A 188 10.73 11.18 8.26
CA PHE A 188 11.44 10.54 9.37
C PHE A 188 11.58 9.03 9.15
N ARG A 189 12.78 8.57 8.79
CA ARG A 189 13.06 7.16 8.54
C ARG A 189 12.62 6.21 9.68
N PRO A 190 12.92 6.46 10.97
CA PRO A 190 12.50 5.56 12.05
C PRO A 190 10.97 5.40 12.15
N PHE A 191 10.22 6.43 11.73
CA PHE A 191 8.77 6.34 11.66
C PHE A 191 8.31 5.48 10.49
N ALA A 192 8.86 5.70 9.29
CA ALA A 192 8.58 4.85 8.13
C ALA A 192 8.93 3.37 8.40
N GLU A 193 10.05 3.10 9.07
CA GLU A 193 10.44 1.75 9.51
C GLU A 193 9.44 1.14 10.50
N SER A 194 8.92 1.94 11.43
CA SER A 194 7.88 1.47 12.37
C SER A 194 6.56 1.13 11.66
N VAL A 195 6.15 1.94 10.67
CA VAL A 195 4.89 1.75 9.93
C VAL A 195 4.97 0.58 8.95
N LEU A 196 6.13 0.37 8.34
CA LEU A 196 6.35 -0.60 7.27
C LEU A 196 7.05 -1.89 7.76
N ASP A 197 7.11 -2.11 9.08
CA ASP A 197 7.74 -3.29 9.68
C ASP A 197 7.00 -4.57 9.25
N PRO A 198 7.70 -5.55 8.63
CA PRO A 198 7.12 -6.80 8.17
C PRO A 198 6.43 -7.65 9.24
N ASN A 199 6.76 -7.44 10.51
CA ASN A 199 6.19 -8.19 11.63
C ASN A 199 4.81 -7.66 12.07
N HIS A 200 4.39 -6.49 11.59
CA HIS A 200 3.09 -5.95 11.93
C HIS A 200 1.96 -6.74 11.26
N GLN A 201 1.03 -7.24 12.07
CA GLN A 201 -0.22 -7.78 11.57
C GLN A 201 -1.07 -6.64 11.02
N CYS A 202 -1.67 -6.83 9.85
CA CYS A 202 -2.49 -5.78 9.28
C CYS A 202 -3.81 -5.61 10.04
N SER A 203 -4.04 -4.40 10.56
CA SER A 203 -5.32 -3.97 11.12
C SER A 203 -6.07 -3.00 10.20
N THR A 204 -7.37 -2.77 10.48
CA THR A 204 -8.19 -1.76 9.79
C THR A 204 -7.62 -0.36 9.92
N GLU A 205 -7.05 -0.05 11.07
CA GLU A 205 -6.48 1.26 11.39
C GLU A 205 -5.17 1.49 10.64
N LEU A 206 -4.33 0.44 10.53
CA LEU A 206 -3.06 0.52 9.81
C LEU A 206 -3.33 0.77 8.32
N ARG A 207 -4.36 0.14 7.75
CA ARG A 207 -4.84 0.43 6.39
C ARG A 207 -5.18 1.90 6.20
N LEU A 208 -6.03 2.46 7.06
CA LEU A 208 -6.46 3.86 6.94
C LEU A 208 -5.26 4.81 7.03
N LEU A 209 -4.29 4.50 7.90
CA LEU A 209 -3.05 5.24 7.99
C LEU A 209 -2.23 5.15 6.70
N LEU A 210 -2.04 3.94 6.14
CA LEU A 210 -1.29 3.74 4.90
C LEU A 210 -1.93 4.46 3.71
N VAL A 211 -3.27 4.47 3.62
CA VAL A 211 -4.00 5.24 2.59
C VAL A 211 -3.80 6.75 2.78
N ASN A 212 -3.84 7.24 4.02
CA ASN A 212 -3.55 8.66 4.31
C ASN A 212 -2.11 9.02 3.92
N VAL A 213 -1.14 8.17 4.25
CA VAL A 213 0.26 8.34 3.83
C VAL A 213 0.36 8.40 2.31
N LEU A 214 -0.21 7.45 1.56
CA LEU A 214 -0.22 7.46 0.10
C LEU A 214 -0.81 8.77 -0.47
N GLY A 215 -1.91 9.27 0.10
CA GLY A 215 -2.53 10.53 -0.33
C GLY A 215 -1.65 11.77 -0.07
N LYS A 216 -0.78 11.71 0.95
CA LYS A 216 0.15 12.80 1.27
C LYS A 216 1.46 12.72 0.50
N LEU A 217 1.90 11.53 0.10
CA LEU A 217 3.20 11.32 -0.53
C LEU A 217 3.38 12.15 -1.81
N SER A 218 2.33 12.36 -2.62
CA SER A 218 2.43 13.18 -3.84
C SER A 218 2.87 14.62 -3.63
N SER A 219 2.61 15.19 -2.45
CA SER A 219 2.96 16.57 -2.13
C SER A 219 4.30 16.68 -1.40
N GLN A 220 5.02 15.57 -1.20
CA GLN A 220 6.30 15.54 -0.52
C GLN A 220 7.48 15.59 -1.49
N PRO A 221 8.68 15.99 -1.01
CA PRO A 221 9.92 15.89 -1.78
C PRO A 221 10.25 14.46 -2.22
N GLU A 222 11.08 14.34 -3.25
CA GLU A 222 11.46 13.07 -3.86
C GLU A 222 12.11 12.11 -2.86
N GLU A 223 12.92 12.63 -1.94
CA GLU A 223 13.61 11.82 -0.92
C GLU A 223 12.62 11.12 0.03
N VAL A 224 11.50 11.78 0.32
CA VAL A 224 10.41 11.20 1.13
C VAL A 224 9.70 10.12 0.33
N LEU A 225 9.46 10.36 -0.97
CA LEU A 225 8.85 9.37 -1.84
C LEU A 225 9.68 8.09 -1.93
N TRP A 226 11.01 8.21 -2.13
CA TRP A 226 11.94 7.07 -2.15
C TRP A 226 11.97 6.34 -0.80
N LEU A 227 12.00 7.08 0.30
CA LEU A 227 11.95 6.50 1.65
C LEU A 227 10.74 5.58 1.82
N TRP A 228 9.56 5.93 1.32
CA TRP A 228 8.37 5.08 1.48
C TRP A 228 8.21 4.02 0.38
N SER A 229 8.77 4.26 -0.81
CA SER A 229 8.52 3.42 -2.00
C SER A 229 9.50 2.25 -2.17
N ASP A 230 10.73 2.36 -1.68
CA ASP A 230 11.77 1.37 -2.00
C ASP A 230 11.80 0.15 -1.08
N GLY A 231 11.24 0.24 0.13
CA GLY A 231 11.43 -0.82 1.14
C GLY A 231 12.92 -1.01 1.49
N SER A 232 13.26 -2.14 2.13
CA SER A 232 14.66 -2.50 2.37
C SER A 232 15.36 -2.92 1.08
N GLN A 233 16.47 -2.26 0.76
CA GLN A 233 17.28 -2.56 -0.42
C GLN A 233 18.50 -3.43 -0.08
N PHE A 234 18.97 -3.36 1.17
CA PHE A 234 20.16 -4.06 1.64
C PHE A 234 19.85 -4.87 2.90
N SER A 235 20.61 -5.95 3.11
CA SER A 235 20.43 -6.82 4.28
C SER A 235 20.82 -6.18 5.61
N GLU A 236 21.67 -5.14 5.59
CA GLU A 236 22.07 -4.39 6.78
C GLU A 236 21.03 -3.36 7.24
N GLU A 237 20.04 -3.04 6.40
CA GLU A 237 18.97 -2.10 6.76
C GLU A 237 17.94 -2.75 7.69
N THR A 238 17.27 -1.92 8.50
CA THR A 238 16.07 -2.34 9.21
C THR A 238 15.06 -2.90 8.21
N PRO A 239 14.57 -4.15 8.37
CA PRO A 239 13.59 -4.75 7.47
C PRO A 239 12.32 -3.91 7.40
N ARG A 240 11.92 -3.52 6.19
CA ARG A 240 10.73 -2.73 5.93
C ARG A 240 10.18 -3.03 4.54
N TRP A 241 8.86 -3.11 4.44
CA TRP A 241 8.18 -3.19 3.15
C TRP A 241 8.18 -1.83 2.44
N SER A 242 7.89 -1.83 1.15
CA SER A 242 7.40 -0.62 0.50
C SER A 242 5.97 -0.30 0.97
N VAL A 243 5.58 0.98 0.91
CA VAL A 243 4.20 1.40 1.21
C VAL A 243 3.17 0.69 0.34
N PHE A 244 3.53 0.36 -0.92
CA PHE A 244 2.67 -0.38 -1.84
C PHE A 244 2.44 -1.81 -1.38
N GLU A 245 3.52 -2.53 -1.03
CA GLU A 245 3.41 -3.90 -0.50
C GLU A 245 2.63 -3.94 0.81
N ALA A 246 2.86 -2.96 1.69
CA ALA A 246 2.12 -2.84 2.94
C ALA A 246 0.62 -2.66 2.68
N VAL A 247 0.23 -1.78 1.74
CA VAL A 247 -1.18 -1.59 1.38
C VAL A 247 -1.81 -2.86 0.82
N TYR A 248 -1.15 -3.54 -0.13
CA TYR A 248 -1.71 -4.74 -0.76
C TYR A 248 -1.90 -5.90 0.23
N ARG A 249 -0.94 -6.09 1.15
CA ARG A 249 -1.07 -7.10 2.21
C ARG A 249 -2.17 -6.79 3.20
N CYS A 250 -2.53 -5.51 3.29
CA CYS A 250 -3.48 -5.02 4.25
C CYS A 250 -4.93 -5.01 3.77
N THR A 251 -5.16 -4.95 2.45
CA THR A 251 -6.49 -4.87 1.87
C THR A 251 -7.27 -6.19 1.99
N CYS A 252 -8.47 -6.15 2.60
CA CYS A 252 -9.48 -7.20 2.46
C CYS A 252 -10.64 -6.72 1.56
N MET A 253 -11.46 -7.66 1.09
CA MET A 253 -12.41 -7.56 -0.04
C MET A 253 -13.42 -6.39 -0.06
N LEU A 254 -13.61 -5.59 1.01
CA LEU A 254 -14.81 -4.77 1.17
C LEU A 254 -14.66 -3.23 1.09
N GLU A 255 -13.47 -2.65 0.98
CA GLU A 255 -13.34 -1.18 0.83
C GLU A 255 -12.55 -0.82 -0.43
N ARG A 256 -13.18 -1.12 -1.58
CA ARG A 256 -12.66 -0.98 -2.94
C ARG A 256 -13.16 0.29 -3.67
N ALA A 257 -13.26 1.45 -3.00
CA ALA A 257 -13.88 2.64 -3.62
C ALA A 257 -13.09 3.96 -3.52
N VAL A 258 -11.80 3.96 -3.15
CA VAL A 258 -11.02 5.20 -3.10
C VAL A 258 -9.93 5.19 -4.16
N LEU A 259 -10.24 5.84 -5.29
CA LEU A 259 -9.24 6.37 -6.21
C LEU A 259 -8.47 7.48 -5.47
N VAL A 260 -7.22 7.21 -5.11
CA VAL A 260 -6.30 8.25 -4.65
C VAL A 260 -5.86 9.05 -5.89
N TRP A 261 -6.52 10.19 -6.12
CA TRP A 261 -6.13 11.17 -7.13
C TRP A 261 -5.07 12.10 -6.54
N LEU A 262 -3.90 12.20 -7.17
CA LEU A 262 -2.80 13.06 -6.74
C LEU A 262 -2.80 14.37 -7.56
N PRO A 263 -2.37 15.51 -7.00
CA PRO A 263 -2.13 16.72 -7.78
C PRO A 263 -0.96 16.52 -8.76
N GLY A 264 -1.16 16.84 -10.05
CA GLY A 264 -0.15 16.68 -11.08
C GLY A 264 0.91 17.78 -11.09
N VAL A 265 2.08 17.45 -11.67
CA VAL A 265 3.16 18.41 -11.91
C VAL A 265 2.84 19.25 -13.14
N MET A 266 3.07 20.55 -13.06
CA MET A 266 2.89 21.48 -14.18
C MET A 266 3.84 21.12 -15.32
N LEU A 267 3.30 20.59 -16.41
CA LEU A 267 4.03 20.42 -17.67
C LEU A 267 3.58 21.52 -18.63
N ARG A 268 4.54 22.33 -19.09
CA ARG A 268 4.35 23.30 -20.19
C ARG A 268 3.26 24.37 -19.98
N GLY A 269 3.12 24.88 -18.75
CA GLY A 269 2.32 26.08 -18.50
C GLY A 269 0.79 25.89 -18.48
N GLN A 270 0.29 24.65 -18.48
CA GLN A 270 -1.14 24.38 -18.27
C GLN A 270 -1.49 24.15 -16.78
N ALA A 271 -2.74 24.42 -16.40
CA ALA A 271 -3.24 24.30 -15.02
C ALA A 271 -3.08 22.87 -14.46
N GLN A 272 -2.87 22.76 -13.13
CA GLN A 272 -2.72 21.47 -12.43
C GLN A 272 -3.93 20.56 -12.68
N GLY A 273 -3.72 19.48 -13.46
CA GLY A 273 -4.65 18.37 -13.55
C GLY A 273 -4.45 17.38 -12.40
N ARG A 274 -5.50 16.64 -12.01
CA ARG A 274 -5.37 15.47 -11.12
C ARG A 274 -4.73 14.34 -11.92
N VAL A 275 -3.65 13.76 -11.41
CA VAL A 275 -2.97 12.60 -12.00
C VAL A 275 -3.08 11.40 -11.08
N SER A 276 -3.18 10.21 -11.66
CA SER A 276 -3.15 8.97 -10.89
C SER A 276 -1.76 8.73 -10.30
N LEU A 277 -1.68 8.00 -9.18
CA LEU A 277 -0.42 7.56 -8.53
C LEU A 277 0.58 6.90 -9.50
N HIS A 278 0.05 6.43 -10.61
CA HIS A 278 0.73 5.94 -11.79
C HIS A 278 1.82 6.86 -12.38
N GLN A 279 1.61 8.18 -12.40
CA GLN A 279 2.47 9.09 -13.16
C GLN A 279 3.78 9.50 -12.46
N HIS A 280 4.02 9.08 -11.20
CA HIS A 280 5.24 9.48 -10.46
C HIS A 280 6.22 8.33 -10.13
N HIS A 281 5.77 7.09 -9.90
CA HIS A 281 6.66 6.00 -9.42
C HIS A 281 6.43 4.65 -10.10
N PHE A 282 6.63 4.64 -11.40
CA PHE A 282 6.34 3.53 -12.31
C PHE A 282 7.04 2.20 -11.98
N ALA A 283 8.28 2.22 -11.47
CA ALA A 283 9.05 0.99 -11.28
C ALA A 283 8.70 0.26 -9.96
N SER A 284 8.64 0.96 -8.84
CA SER A 284 8.38 0.34 -7.52
C SER A 284 6.94 -0.14 -7.38
N LEU A 285 5.97 0.59 -7.94
CA LEU A 285 4.57 0.15 -8.01
C LEU A 285 4.43 -1.14 -8.84
N LYS A 286 5.07 -1.23 -10.01
CA LYS A 286 5.03 -2.43 -10.86
C LYS A 286 5.65 -3.65 -10.19
N ARG A 287 6.78 -3.47 -9.50
CA ARG A 287 7.41 -4.56 -8.74
C ARG A 287 6.49 -5.07 -7.63
N SER A 288 5.87 -4.15 -6.88
CA SER A 288 4.91 -4.48 -5.84
C SER A 288 3.66 -5.19 -6.37
N LEU A 289 3.10 -4.70 -7.50
CA LEU A 289 1.98 -5.33 -8.18
C LEU A 289 2.34 -6.74 -8.67
N LEU A 290 3.51 -6.92 -9.27
CA LEU A 290 3.98 -8.24 -9.72
C LEU A 290 4.15 -9.19 -8.54
N ALA A 291 4.81 -8.74 -7.47
CA ALA A 291 4.95 -9.53 -6.27
C ALA A 291 3.58 -9.96 -5.72
N THR A 292 2.61 -9.05 -5.73
CA THR A 292 1.23 -9.28 -5.24
C THR A 292 0.45 -10.25 -6.13
N VAL A 293 0.53 -10.12 -7.47
CA VAL A 293 -0.07 -11.05 -8.43
C VAL A 293 0.50 -12.47 -8.25
N LEU A 294 1.78 -12.58 -7.90
CA LEU A 294 2.46 -13.86 -7.70
C LEU A 294 2.28 -14.45 -6.29
N GLN A 295 1.46 -13.86 -5.42
CA GLN A 295 1.16 -14.42 -4.10
C GLN A 295 0.17 -15.58 -4.17
N ALA A 296 0.16 -16.41 -3.12
CA ALA A 296 -0.70 -17.59 -3.02
C ALA A 296 -2.18 -17.24 -2.78
N GLU A 297 -2.47 -16.10 -2.15
CA GLU A 297 -3.84 -15.67 -1.87
C GLU A 297 -4.51 -15.13 -3.14
N THR A 298 -5.42 -15.93 -3.72
CA THR A 298 -6.08 -15.62 -4.98
C THR A 298 -6.87 -14.31 -4.94
N GLN A 299 -7.50 -13.96 -3.81
CA GLN A 299 -8.27 -12.71 -3.70
C GLN A 299 -7.39 -11.48 -3.88
N THR A 300 -6.25 -11.47 -3.20
CA THR A 300 -5.24 -10.41 -3.24
C THR A 300 -4.59 -10.32 -4.62
N ALA A 301 -4.31 -11.47 -5.25
CA ALA A 301 -3.77 -11.52 -6.62
C ALA A 301 -4.77 -11.02 -7.68
N VAL A 302 -6.06 -11.35 -7.56
CA VAL A 302 -7.11 -10.86 -8.46
C VAL A 302 -7.30 -9.35 -8.28
N LEU A 303 -7.21 -8.83 -7.05
CA LEU A 303 -7.25 -7.39 -6.80
C LEU A 303 -6.06 -6.67 -7.45
N ALA A 304 -4.85 -7.19 -7.28
CA ALA A 304 -3.66 -6.63 -7.93
C ALA A 304 -3.79 -6.67 -9.46
N THR A 305 -4.43 -7.73 -9.98
CA THR A 305 -4.78 -7.83 -11.40
C THR A 305 -5.73 -6.70 -11.84
N ASP A 306 -6.79 -6.42 -11.08
CA ASP A 306 -7.73 -5.32 -11.38
C ASP A 306 -7.02 -3.96 -11.40
N VAL A 307 -6.18 -3.70 -10.38
CA VAL A 307 -5.39 -2.47 -10.29
C VAL A 307 -4.43 -2.36 -11.48
N TRP A 308 -3.74 -3.44 -11.84
CA TRP A 308 -2.84 -3.43 -12.98
C TRP A 308 -3.58 -3.16 -14.30
N CYS A 309 -4.73 -3.79 -14.52
CA CYS A 309 -5.56 -3.52 -15.70
C CYS A 309 -5.98 -2.06 -15.78
N PHE A 310 -6.36 -1.45 -14.64
CA PHE A 310 -6.65 -0.03 -14.58
C PHE A 310 -5.42 0.79 -14.98
N LEU A 311 -4.24 0.52 -14.42
CA LEU A 311 -3.01 1.23 -14.81
C LEU A 311 -2.72 1.12 -16.31
N ALA A 312 -2.82 -0.10 -16.86
CA ALA A 312 -2.57 -0.36 -18.27
C ALA A 312 -3.58 0.31 -19.22
N GLN A 313 -4.77 0.70 -18.73
CA GLN A 313 -5.79 1.40 -19.52
C GLN A 313 -5.56 2.91 -19.57
N TYR A 314 -5.09 3.51 -18.47
CA TYR A 314 -4.82 4.95 -18.38
C TYR A 314 -3.44 5.34 -18.90
N ASP A 315 -2.68 4.34 -19.34
CA ASP A 315 -1.37 4.50 -19.95
C ASP A 315 -1.40 4.74 -21.45
N THR A 316 -0.23 5.04 -22.02
CA THR A 316 -0.09 5.06 -23.48
C THR A 316 -0.29 3.64 -24.04
N ALA A 317 -0.83 3.57 -25.26
CA ALA A 317 -1.04 2.29 -25.93
C ALA A 317 0.27 1.48 -26.00
N GLU A 318 1.41 2.13 -26.28
CA GLU A 318 2.74 1.49 -26.33
C GLU A 318 3.13 0.84 -25.00
N LEU A 319 2.81 1.49 -23.89
CA LEU A 319 3.15 0.99 -22.57
C LEU A 319 2.26 -0.18 -22.16
N SER A 320 0.97 -0.11 -22.51
CA SER A 320 0.03 -1.22 -22.39
C SER A 320 0.50 -2.45 -23.20
N PHE A 321 1.05 -2.24 -24.40
CA PHE A 321 1.65 -3.31 -25.18
C PHE A 321 2.88 -3.91 -24.50
N HIS A 322 3.77 -3.06 -23.97
CA HIS A 322 4.94 -3.52 -23.22
C HIS A 322 4.55 -4.40 -22.02
N HIS A 323 3.46 -4.07 -21.31
CA HIS A 323 2.92 -4.90 -20.25
C HIS A 323 2.52 -6.31 -20.72
N VAL A 324 1.81 -6.40 -21.86
CA VAL A 324 1.42 -7.69 -22.45
C VAL A 324 2.65 -8.51 -22.84
N LEU A 325 3.65 -7.89 -23.47
CA LEU A 325 4.90 -8.57 -23.83
C LEU A 325 5.61 -9.11 -22.58
N LEU A 326 5.72 -8.31 -21.52
CA LEU A 326 6.37 -8.73 -20.27
C LEU A 326 5.63 -9.90 -19.62
N LEU A 327 4.29 -9.85 -19.57
CA LEU A 327 3.47 -10.94 -19.03
C LEU A 327 3.62 -12.24 -19.83
N ALA A 328 3.66 -12.14 -21.16
CA ALA A 328 3.89 -13.29 -22.04
C ALA A 328 5.26 -13.93 -21.80
N HIS A 329 6.32 -13.12 -21.65
CA HIS A 329 7.65 -13.62 -21.31
C HIS A 329 7.70 -14.27 -19.92
N LEU A 330 7.01 -13.69 -18.92
CA LEU A 330 6.92 -14.29 -17.58
C LEU A 330 6.21 -15.63 -17.60
N ILE A 331 5.09 -15.74 -18.33
CA ILE A 331 4.37 -17.00 -18.52
C ILE A 331 5.27 -18.05 -19.18
N ARG A 332 6.00 -17.66 -20.23
CA ARG A 332 6.97 -18.55 -20.91
C ARG A 332 8.09 -19.03 -19.99
N SER A 333 8.48 -18.19 -19.02
CA SER A 333 9.56 -18.48 -18.08
C SER A 333 9.08 -19.20 -16.80
N CYS A 334 7.78 -19.38 -16.62
CA CYS A 334 7.23 -20.03 -15.42
C CYS A 334 7.37 -21.57 -15.50
N PRO A 335 8.01 -22.22 -14.51
CA PRO A 335 8.15 -23.66 -14.49
C PRO A 335 6.83 -24.33 -14.06
N GLY A 336 5.98 -24.67 -15.02
CA GLY A 336 4.81 -25.54 -14.82
C GLY A 336 3.55 -24.86 -14.28
N GLU A 337 2.52 -25.67 -14.02
CA GLU A 337 1.20 -25.19 -13.58
C GLU A 337 1.17 -24.99 -12.06
N GLY A 338 0.83 -23.79 -11.64
CA GLY A 338 0.66 -23.38 -10.24
C GLY A 338 -0.18 -22.11 -10.15
N TYR A 339 -0.51 -21.66 -8.94
CA TYR A 339 -1.33 -20.47 -8.73
C TYR A 339 -0.71 -19.21 -9.38
N GLN A 340 0.61 -19.12 -9.45
CA GLN A 340 1.34 -18.02 -10.10
C GLN A 340 1.05 -17.95 -11.60
N LEU A 341 1.16 -19.08 -12.31
CA LEU A 341 0.83 -19.18 -13.73
C LEU A 341 -0.64 -18.84 -13.96
N PHE A 342 -1.53 -19.30 -13.08
CA PHE A 342 -2.96 -18.98 -13.15
C PHE A 342 -3.23 -17.47 -13.01
N HIS A 343 -2.63 -16.80 -12.02
CA HIS A 343 -2.78 -15.36 -11.83
C HIS A 343 -2.17 -14.55 -12.98
N LEU A 344 -0.99 -14.93 -13.48
CA LEU A 344 -0.37 -14.30 -14.65
C LEU A 344 -1.22 -14.47 -15.91
N ALA A 345 -1.75 -15.67 -16.14
CA ALA A 345 -2.66 -15.96 -17.25
C ALA A 345 -3.94 -15.12 -17.16
N LEU A 346 -4.53 -14.98 -15.96
CA LEU A 346 -5.70 -14.14 -15.74
C LEU A 346 -5.40 -12.67 -16.07
N LEU A 347 -4.27 -12.15 -15.62
CA LEU A 347 -3.83 -10.78 -15.92
C LEU A 347 -3.58 -10.58 -17.42
N LEU A 348 -2.88 -11.51 -18.08
CA LEU A 348 -2.65 -11.47 -19.53
C LEU A 348 -3.98 -11.37 -20.28
N ARG A 349 -4.96 -12.22 -19.95
CA ARG A 349 -6.28 -12.21 -20.63
C ARG A 349 -6.99 -10.86 -20.51
N ARG A 350 -6.94 -10.24 -19.34
CA ARG A 350 -7.63 -8.97 -19.08
C ARG A 350 -6.92 -7.79 -19.75
N VAL A 351 -5.59 -7.73 -19.69
CA VAL A 351 -4.82 -6.65 -20.35
C VAL A 351 -4.89 -6.79 -21.88
N LEU A 352 -4.80 -8.02 -22.41
CA LEU A 352 -4.89 -8.28 -23.84
C LEU A 352 -6.24 -7.80 -24.42
N PHE A 353 -7.34 -7.96 -23.66
CA PHE A 353 -8.66 -7.46 -24.06
C PHE A 353 -8.73 -5.92 -24.13
N LEU A 354 -7.95 -5.20 -23.34
CA LEU A 354 -7.93 -3.73 -23.31
C LEU A 354 -7.08 -3.12 -24.45
N MET A 355 -6.36 -3.94 -25.20
CA MET A 355 -5.49 -3.50 -26.29
C MET A 355 -6.26 -3.06 -27.54
N THR A 356 -5.63 -2.20 -28.34
CA THR A 356 -6.17 -1.87 -29.67
C THR A 356 -6.02 -3.05 -30.65
N PRO A 357 -6.86 -3.17 -31.69
CA PRO A 357 -6.76 -4.24 -32.68
C PRO A 357 -5.38 -4.36 -33.32
N LYS A 358 -4.72 -3.23 -33.63
CA LYS A 358 -3.37 -3.21 -34.21
C LYS A 358 -2.34 -3.88 -33.31
N GLN A 359 -2.45 -3.67 -32.00
CA GLN A 359 -1.50 -4.21 -31.03
C GLN A 359 -1.78 -5.68 -30.71
N GLN A 360 -3.03 -6.11 -30.79
CA GLN A 360 -3.37 -7.53 -30.69
C GLN A 360 -2.81 -8.33 -31.86
N VAL A 361 -2.83 -7.77 -33.07
CA VAL A 361 -2.14 -8.36 -34.24
C VAL A 361 -0.63 -8.39 -34.00
N ALA A 362 -0.03 -7.27 -33.60
CA ALA A 362 1.40 -7.20 -33.28
C ALA A 362 1.80 -8.21 -32.18
N PHE A 363 0.95 -8.45 -31.18
CA PHE A 363 1.18 -9.47 -30.15
C PHE A 363 1.28 -10.88 -30.76
N VAL A 364 0.37 -11.24 -31.67
CA VAL A 364 0.40 -12.54 -32.37
C VAL A 364 1.65 -12.66 -33.25
N GLU A 365 2.08 -11.57 -33.90
CA GLU A 365 3.33 -11.54 -34.67
C GLU A 365 4.58 -11.74 -33.80
N HIS A 366 4.58 -11.24 -32.56
CA HIS A 366 5.68 -11.41 -31.61
C HIS A 366 5.69 -12.80 -30.96
N PHE A 367 4.51 -13.41 -30.79
CA PHE A 367 4.34 -14.75 -30.21
C PHE A 367 3.62 -15.68 -31.19
N PRO A 368 4.23 -15.98 -32.35
CA PRO A 368 3.56 -16.73 -33.40
C PRO A 368 3.25 -18.16 -32.92
N PRO A 369 2.00 -18.65 -33.12
CA PRO A 369 1.64 -20.04 -32.85
C PRO A 369 2.48 -21.06 -33.60
N ALA A 370 3.06 -20.67 -34.74
CA ALA A 370 4.01 -21.48 -35.50
C ALA A 370 5.28 -21.89 -34.72
N GLN A 371 5.57 -21.27 -33.57
CA GLN A 371 6.69 -21.63 -32.70
C GLN A 371 6.19 -22.34 -31.44
N GLU A 372 6.60 -23.60 -31.24
CA GLU A 372 6.10 -24.44 -30.13
C GLU A 372 6.32 -23.83 -28.73
N GLU A 373 7.40 -23.06 -28.55
CA GLU A 373 7.69 -22.37 -27.29
C GLU A 373 6.63 -21.33 -26.91
N ASN A 374 5.91 -20.77 -27.87
CA ASN A 374 4.88 -19.75 -27.66
C ASN A 374 3.50 -20.36 -27.33
N LEU A 375 3.32 -21.67 -27.55
CA LEU A 375 2.06 -22.36 -27.26
C LEU A 375 1.66 -22.24 -25.78
N CYS A 376 2.63 -22.17 -24.87
CA CYS A 376 2.36 -21.97 -23.44
C CYS A 376 1.66 -20.63 -23.19
N VAL A 377 2.08 -19.56 -23.85
CA VAL A 377 1.46 -18.24 -23.75
C VAL A 377 0.08 -18.28 -24.40
N LEU A 378 -0.02 -18.84 -25.61
CA LEU A 378 -1.26 -18.88 -26.39
C LEU A 378 -2.36 -19.71 -25.72
N ARG A 379 -2.03 -20.84 -25.08
CA ARG A 379 -2.97 -21.64 -24.26
C ARG A 379 -3.65 -20.80 -23.17
N HIS A 380 -2.96 -19.77 -22.69
CA HIS A 380 -3.47 -18.85 -21.68
C HIS A 380 -4.14 -17.60 -22.27
N THR A 381 -3.99 -17.32 -23.56
CA THR A 381 -4.77 -16.29 -24.23
C THR A 381 -6.23 -16.73 -24.37
N LEU A 382 -7.13 -15.75 -24.39
CA LEU A 382 -8.56 -15.99 -24.56
C LEU A 382 -8.92 -15.47 -25.94
N LEU A 383 -9.18 -16.34 -26.92
CA LEU A 383 -9.43 -15.93 -28.32
C LEU A 383 -10.55 -14.91 -28.48
N ARG A 384 -11.61 -14.99 -27.66
CA ARG A 384 -12.70 -14.00 -27.69
C ARG A 384 -12.23 -12.59 -27.34
N GLY A 385 -11.07 -12.47 -26.69
CA GLY A 385 -10.45 -11.20 -26.37
C GLY A 385 -9.61 -10.61 -27.50
N LEU A 386 -9.35 -11.36 -28.57
CA LEU A 386 -8.63 -10.89 -29.75
C LEU A 386 -9.57 -10.34 -30.81
N CYS A 387 -9.07 -9.36 -31.57
CA CYS A 387 -9.73 -8.83 -32.76
C CYS A 387 -9.87 -9.92 -33.82
N ALA A 388 -10.77 -9.71 -34.79
CA ALA A 388 -11.06 -10.72 -35.80
C ALA A 388 -9.82 -11.16 -36.58
N GLU A 389 -8.95 -10.22 -36.95
CA GLU A 389 -7.71 -10.49 -37.69
C GLU A 389 -6.72 -11.35 -36.90
N ALA A 390 -6.36 -10.93 -35.68
CA ALA A 390 -5.44 -11.67 -34.81
C ALA A 390 -5.99 -13.07 -34.47
N ARG A 391 -7.30 -13.17 -34.20
CA ARG A 391 -7.97 -14.44 -33.95
C ARG A 391 -7.89 -15.40 -35.14
N MET A 392 -8.14 -14.89 -36.35
CA MET A 392 -8.05 -15.68 -37.58
C MET A 392 -6.66 -16.24 -37.82
N GLN A 393 -5.64 -15.43 -37.56
CA GLN A 393 -4.25 -15.85 -37.66
C GLN A 393 -3.95 -16.98 -36.66
N VAL A 394 -4.33 -16.81 -35.39
CA VAL A 394 -4.10 -17.83 -34.35
C VAL A 394 -4.83 -19.14 -34.67
N GLU A 395 -6.10 -19.08 -35.08
CA GLU A 395 -6.88 -20.27 -35.44
C GLU A 395 -6.20 -21.06 -36.57
N LYS A 396 -5.80 -20.38 -37.65
CA LYS A 396 -5.16 -21.01 -38.80
C LYS A 396 -3.82 -21.67 -38.45
N GLU A 397 -2.96 -20.95 -37.73
CA GLU A 397 -1.62 -21.45 -37.40
C GLU A 397 -1.65 -22.60 -36.38
N VAL A 398 -2.50 -22.52 -35.35
CA VAL A 398 -2.65 -23.60 -34.35
C VAL A 398 -3.16 -24.88 -35.01
N LEU A 399 -4.16 -24.80 -35.89
CA LEU A 399 -4.71 -25.97 -36.58
C LEU A 399 -3.72 -26.57 -37.57
N SER A 400 -2.96 -25.72 -38.28
CA SER A 400 -1.89 -26.16 -39.16
C SER A 400 -0.82 -26.93 -38.38
N MET A 401 -0.35 -26.37 -37.25
CA MET A 401 0.63 -27.03 -36.40
C MET A 401 0.09 -28.32 -35.77
N ALA A 402 -1.14 -28.32 -35.27
CA ALA A 402 -1.78 -29.52 -34.71
C ALA A 402 -1.84 -30.66 -35.73
N SER A 403 -2.14 -30.35 -36.99
CA SER A 403 -2.15 -31.33 -38.07
C SER A 403 -0.76 -31.91 -38.33
N VAL A 404 0.28 -31.08 -38.31
CA VAL A 404 1.68 -31.50 -38.48
C VAL A 404 2.12 -32.39 -37.32
N VAL A 405 1.90 -31.97 -36.07
CA VAL A 405 2.27 -32.75 -34.88
C VAL A 405 1.56 -34.10 -34.84
N LEU A 406 0.28 -34.15 -35.22
CA LEU A 406 -0.45 -35.42 -35.32
C LEU A 406 0.10 -36.34 -36.42
N GLN A 407 0.44 -35.79 -37.58
CA GLN A 407 1.05 -36.57 -38.67
C GLN A 407 2.41 -37.12 -38.27
N GLU A 408 3.25 -36.31 -37.62
CA GLU A 408 4.55 -36.75 -37.11
C GLU A 408 4.38 -37.87 -36.08
N TRP A 409 3.43 -37.72 -35.15
CA TRP A 409 3.14 -38.74 -34.15
C TRP A 409 2.63 -40.06 -34.77
N GLN A 410 1.78 -39.97 -35.80
CA GLN A 410 1.34 -41.12 -36.58
C GLN A 410 2.50 -41.80 -37.31
N ASN A 411 3.35 -41.03 -37.99
CA ASN A 411 4.52 -41.53 -38.70
C ASN A 411 5.52 -42.20 -37.74
N ASN A 412 5.61 -41.70 -36.51
CA ASN A 412 6.45 -42.24 -35.45
C ASN A 412 5.82 -43.41 -34.68
N SER A 413 4.76 -44.03 -35.23
CA SER A 413 4.10 -45.21 -34.64
C SER A 413 3.56 -44.95 -33.22
N TYR A 414 3.06 -43.74 -32.96
CA TYR A 414 2.41 -43.37 -31.71
C TYR A 414 3.30 -43.51 -30.46
N LYS A 415 4.59 -43.15 -30.58
CA LYS A 415 5.54 -43.19 -29.45
C LYS A 415 5.05 -42.36 -28.26
N MET A 416 5.22 -42.91 -27.06
CA MET A 416 4.80 -42.28 -25.79
C MET A 416 5.63 -41.03 -25.47
N GLU A 417 6.88 -40.96 -25.94
CA GLU A 417 7.79 -39.82 -25.71
C GLU A 417 7.26 -38.50 -26.31
N GLU A 418 6.38 -38.58 -27.30
CA GLU A 418 5.81 -37.41 -27.99
C GLU A 418 4.50 -36.93 -27.34
N ILE A 419 3.95 -37.66 -26.36
CA ILE A 419 2.72 -37.29 -25.65
C ILE A 419 2.79 -35.89 -25.01
N PRO A 420 3.90 -35.45 -24.38
CA PRO A 420 3.99 -34.09 -23.84
C PRO A 420 3.83 -33.01 -24.92
N ARG A 421 4.41 -33.24 -26.11
CA ARG A 421 4.30 -32.35 -27.27
C ARG A 421 2.87 -32.32 -27.81
N LEU A 422 2.24 -33.50 -27.91
CA LEU A 422 0.85 -33.65 -28.31
C LEU A 422 -0.12 -32.96 -27.34
N ASN A 423 0.07 -33.14 -26.03
CA ASN A 423 -0.76 -32.49 -25.01
C ASN A 423 -0.67 -30.96 -25.06
N ARG A 424 0.52 -30.40 -25.35
CA ARG A 424 0.69 -28.95 -25.51
C ARG A 424 -0.15 -28.41 -26.66
N ILE A 425 -0.05 -29.02 -27.85
CA ILE A 425 -0.80 -28.54 -29.02
C ILE A 425 -2.31 -28.79 -28.88
N LEU A 426 -2.73 -29.89 -28.26
CA LEU A 426 -4.14 -30.16 -27.96
C LEU A 426 -4.72 -29.21 -26.91
N GLY A 427 -3.92 -28.77 -25.94
CA GLY A 427 -4.30 -27.69 -25.02
C GLY A 427 -4.65 -26.39 -25.77
N CYS A 428 -3.92 -26.06 -26.84
CA CYS A 428 -4.24 -24.92 -27.70
C CYS A 428 -5.48 -25.16 -28.55
N VAL A 429 -5.69 -26.36 -29.11
CA VAL A 429 -6.91 -26.71 -29.86
C VAL A 429 -8.16 -26.64 -28.95
N LEU A 430 -8.07 -27.12 -27.70
CA LEU A 430 -9.14 -26.98 -26.71
C LEU A 430 -9.47 -25.51 -26.42
N MET A 431 -8.44 -24.66 -26.36
CA MET A 431 -8.61 -23.21 -26.21
C MET A 431 -9.37 -22.61 -27.41
N LEU A 432 -9.12 -23.07 -28.65
CA LEU A 432 -9.93 -22.72 -29.83
C LEU A 432 -11.40 -23.09 -29.63
N MET A 433 -11.65 -24.35 -29.25
CA MET A 433 -13.00 -24.92 -29.14
C MET A 433 -13.87 -24.29 -28.03
N GLY A 434 -13.24 -23.65 -27.04
CA GLY A 434 -13.95 -22.90 -25.99
C GLY A 434 -14.48 -21.53 -26.43
N GLY A 435 -14.19 -21.08 -27.66
CA GLY A 435 -14.63 -19.80 -28.20
C GLY A 435 -16.02 -19.85 -28.86
N SER A 436 -16.89 -18.90 -28.50
CA SER A 436 -18.11 -18.61 -29.26
C SER A 436 -17.74 -17.88 -30.56
N ASN A 437 -18.20 -18.37 -31.72
CA ASN A 437 -17.95 -17.84 -33.08
C ASN A 437 -16.66 -18.32 -33.79
N LEU A 438 -16.36 -19.62 -33.68
CA LEU A 438 -15.38 -20.27 -34.54
C LEU A 438 -15.83 -20.30 -36.00
N GLN A 439 -14.90 -20.15 -36.93
CA GLN A 439 -15.20 -20.37 -38.34
C GLN A 439 -15.56 -21.84 -38.61
N ALA A 440 -16.47 -22.08 -39.56
CA ALA A 440 -16.89 -23.43 -39.93
C ALA A 440 -15.69 -24.30 -40.36
N GLU A 441 -14.72 -23.72 -41.06
CA GLU A 441 -13.49 -24.40 -41.48
C GLU A 441 -12.61 -24.82 -40.30
N CYS A 442 -12.54 -24.00 -39.26
CA CYS A 442 -11.83 -24.31 -38.02
C CYS A 442 -12.49 -25.44 -37.25
N VAL A 443 -13.83 -25.47 -37.21
CA VAL A 443 -14.60 -26.57 -36.60
C VAL A 443 -14.34 -27.88 -37.35
N ILE A 444 -14.40 -27.87 -38.68
CA ILE A 444 -14.14 -29.06 -39.51
C ILE A 444 -12.72 -29.59 -39.28
N SER A 445 -11.73 -28.70 -39.28
CA SER A 445 -10.33 -29.06 -39.04
C SER A 445 -10.11 -29.62 -37.64
N SER A 446 -10.75 -29.04 -36.62
CA SER A 446 -10.70 -29.53 -35.24
C SER A 446 -11.35 -30.90 -35.09
N VAL A 447 -12.51 -31.11 -35.73
CA VAL A 447 -13.18 -32.43 -35.76
C VAL A 447 -12.30 -33.48 -36.42
N LYS A 448 -11.57 -33.13 -37.49
CA LYS A 448 -10.63 -34.03 -38.15
C LYS A 448 -9.49 -34.44 -37.21
N ILE A 449 -8.88 -33.48 -36.51
CA ILE A 449 -7.84 -33.71 -35.50
C ILE A 449 -8.37 -34.64 -34.39
N ILE A 450 -9.55 -34.36 -33.86
CA ILE A 450 -10.17 -35.18 -32.79
C ILE A 450 -10.50 -36.60 -33.30
N SER A 451 -11.00 -36.73 -34.52
CA SER A 451 -11.33 -38.05 -35.11
C SER A 451 -10.08 -38.91 -35.30
N GLN A 452 -8.96 -38.31 -35.72
CA GLN A 452 -7.67 -38.99 -35.85
C GLN A 452 -7.10 -39.43 -34.50
N LEU A 453 -7.31 -38.64 -33.45
CA LEU A 453 -6.94 -39.06 -32.08
C LEU A 453 -7.83 -40.20 -31.59
N TRP A 454 -9.14 -40.09 -31.82
CA TRP A 454 -10.12 -41.08 -31.38
C TRP A 454 -9.83 -42.47 -31.94
N SER A 455 -9.38 -42.56 -33.21
CA SER A 455 -8.99 -43.83 -33.82
C SER A 455 -7.77 -44.49 -33.16
N CYS A 456 -7.00 -43.75 -32.37
CA CYS A 456 -5.77 -44.22 -31.73
C CYS A 456 -5.95 -44.47 -30.22
N MET A 457 -7.10 -44.12 -29.64
CA MET A 457 -7.40 -44.34 -28.22
C MET A 457 -8.11 -45.67 -28.02
N SER A 458 -7.63 -46.48 -27.06
CA SER A 458 -8.36 -47.68 -26.66
C SER A 458 -9.55 -47.33 -25.75
N SER A 459 -10.66 -48.06 -25.86
CA SER A 459 -11.86 -47.87 -25.00
C SER A 459 -11.53 -47.92 -23.50
N ASN A 460 -10.53 -48.70 -23.10
CA ASN A 460 -10.04 -48.78 -21.71
C ASN A 460 -9.31 -47.51 -21.23
N GLN A 461 -8.66 -46.74 -22.12
CA GLN A 461 -8.00 -45.48 -21.77
C GLN A 461 -9.00 -44.35 -21.56
N VAL A 462 -10.08 -44.30 -22.35
CA VAL A 462 -11.13 -43.27 -22.24
C VAL A 462 -11.95 -43.43 -20.95
N ILE A 463 -12.22 -44.66 -20.51
CA ILE A 463 -12.99 -44.94 -19.28
C ILE A 463 -12.21 -44.54 -18.01
N ARG A 464 -10.89 -44.71 -17.99
CA ARG A 464 -10.04 -44.23 -16.88
C ARG A 464 -9.97 -42.70 -16.81
N PHE A 465 -10.06 -42.00 -17.94
CA PHE A 465 -10.06 -40.54 -18.00
C PHE A 465 -11.39 -39.93 -17.54
N HIS A 466 -12.53 -40.57 -17.81
CA HIS A 466 -13.84 -40.05 -17.41
C HIS A 466 -14.06 -40.03 -15.88
N ILE A 467 -13.34 -40.88 -15.13
CA ILE A 467 -13.40 -40.92 -13.66
C ILE A 467 -12.57 -39.79 -13.03
N HIS A 468 -11.60 -39.20 -13.74
CA HIS A 468 -10.72 -38.15 -13.21
C HIS A 468 -11.08 -36.72 -13.63
N ILE A 469 -12.05 -36.51 -14.52
CA ILE A 469 -12.46 -35.17 -14.99
C ILE A 469 -13.40 -34.45 -14.01
N MET A 470 -13.82 -35.11 -12.92
CA MET A 470 -14.59 -34.48 -11.83
C MET A 470 -13.72 -33.92 -10.70
N ASP A 471 -12.39 -34.02 -10.76
CA ASP A 471 -11.48 -33.37 -9.80
C ASP A 471 -10.44 -32.47 -10.51
N PRO A 472 -10.28 -31.19 -10.10
CA PRO A 472 -9.49 -30.19 -10.84
C PRO A 472 -7.97 -30.26 -10.59
N LEU A 473 -7.41 -31.43 -10.25
CA LEU A 473 -5.98 -31.58 -9.97
C LEU A 473 -5.37 -32.70 -10.83
N TYR A 474 -4.58 -32.28 -11.80
CA TYR A 474 -3.42 -32.94 -12.38
C TYR A 474 -3.38 -34.47 -12.42
N ILE A 475 -3.36 -34.96 -13.65
CA ILE A 475 -3.03 -36.32 -14.01
C ILE A 475 -1.51 -36.54 -13.88
N LYS A 476 -1.10 -37.37 -12.92
CA LYS A 476 0.14 -38.17 -13.00
C LYS A 476 -0.25 -39.56 -13.50
N TRP A 477 0.48 -40.10 -14.48
CA TRP A 477 0.48 -41.53 -14.80
C TRP A 477 1.90 -42.10 -14.63
N PRO A 478 2.04 -43.38 -14.24
CA PRO A 478 3.32 -44.07 -13.99
C PRO A 478 4.14 -44.31 -15.25
#